data_AF-A0A945AHN9-F1
#
_entry.id   AF-A0A945AHN9-F1
#
_cell.length_a   1.000
_cell.length_b   1.000
_cell.length_c   1.000
_cell.angle_alpha   90.00
_cell.angle_beta   90.00
_cell.angle_gamma   90.00
#
_symmetry.space_group_name_H-M   'P 1'
#
loop_
_entity.id
_entity.type
_entity.pdbx_description
1 polymer ?
#
loop_
_entity_poly.entity_id
_entity_poly.type
_entity_poly.pdbx_seq_one_letter_code
_entity_poly.pdbx_strand_id
1 'polypeptide(L)' 'SEYILPYIDWQTRLPGGQGAVREVCDFILQAQGKMDGLVNSFKKL' A
#
# COMPACT_ATOMS: atom_id res chain seq x y z
N SER A 1 -16.33 -11.69 -3.30
CA SER A 1 -16.16 -11.18 -1.93
C SER A 1 -17.12 -10.01 -1.65
N GLU A 2 -18.32 -9.99 -2.24
CA GLU A 2 -19.25 -8.86 -2.12
C GLU A 2 -19.76 -8.68 -0.69
N TYR A 3 -19.84 -9.77 0.08
CA TYR A 3 -20.25 -9.75 1.48
C TYR A 3 -19.31 -9.00 2.43
N ILE A 4 -18.07 -8.70 2.02
CA ILE A 4 -17.07 -8.05 2.87
C ILE A 4 -17.02 -6.53 2.60
N LEU A 5 -17.37 -6.09 1.39
CA LEU A 5 -17.27 -4.68 0.97
C LEU A 5 -18.02 -3.68 1.87
N PRO A 6 -19.19 -4.01 2.46
CA PRO A 6 -19.84 -3.09 3.38
C PRO A 6 -19.09 -2.83 4.69
N TYR A 7 -18.08 -3.65 5.02
CA TYR A 7 -17.37 -3.62 6.30
C TYR A 7 -15.92 -3.17 6.20
N ILE A 8 -15.45 -2.75 5.01
CA ILE A 8 -14.07 -2.27 4.83
C ILE A 8 -14.00 -0.75 4.96
N ASP A 9 -12.97 -0.25 5.62
CA ASP A 9 -12.73 1.20 5.69
C ASP A 9 -12.28 1.77 4.34
N TRP A 10 -11.55 0.97 3.56
CA TRP A 10 -10.96 1.39 2.29
C TRP A 10 -10.62 0.18 1.41
N GLN A 11 -10.63 0.40 0.09
CA GLN A 11 -10.27 -0.58 -0.93
C GLN A 11 -9.15 -0.05 -1.82
N THR A 12 -8.15 -0.89 -2.10
CA THR A 12 -7.09 -0.58 -3.08
C THR A 12 -7.65 -0.49 -4.49
N ARG A 13 -7.01 0.30 -5.35
CA ARG A 13 -7.38 0.44 -6.77
C ARG A 13 -6.93 -0.74 -7.60
N LEU A 14 -5.74 -1.28 -7.29
CA LEU A 14 -5.20 -2.45 -7.99
C LEU A 14 -5.82 -3.76 -7.46
N PRO A 15 -6.04 -4.76 -8.33
CA PRO A 15 -6.54 -6.05 -7.91
C PRO A 15 -5.46 -6.89 -7.21
N GLY A 16 -5.91 -7.92 -6.48
CA GLY A 16 -5.06 -8.89 -5.80
C GLY A 16 -4.07 -9.56 -6.75
N GLY A 17 -2.81 -9.72 -6.33
CA GLY A 17 -1.73 -10.26 -7.15
C GLY A 17 -1.16 -9.30 -8.19
N GLN A 18 -1.74 -8.10 -8.38
CA GLN A 18 -1.29 -7.10 -9.36
C GLN A 18 -0.90 -5.78 -8.70
N GLY A 19 -0.54 -5.81 -7.42
CA GLY A 19 -0.08 -4.63 -6.69
C GLY A 19 -1.01 -4.10 -5.60
N ALA A 20 -2.18 -4.71 -5.35
CA ALA A 20 -3.06 -4.34 -4.23
C ALA A 20 -2.30 -4.20 -2.90
N VAL A 21 -1.49 -5.21 -2.55
CA VAL A 21 -0.71 -5.20 -1.30
C VAL A 21 0.39 -4.14 -1.33
N ARG A 22 1.00 -3.89 -2.50
CA ARG A 22 2.00 -2.84 -2.64
C ARG A 22 1.38 -1.46 -2.39
N GLU A 23 0.18 -1.22 -2.90
CA GLU A 23 -0.56 0.03 -2.71
C GLU A 23 -0.83 0.31 -1.22
N VAL A 24 -1.30 -0.69 -0.46
CA VAL A 24 -1.51 -0.52 0.99
C VAL A 24 -0.20 -0.36 1.76
N CYS A 25 0.88 -1.06 1.38
CA CYS A 25 2.19 -0.84 1.97
C CYS A 25 2.67 0.61 1.76
N ASP A 26 2.49 1.15 0.56
CA ASP A 26 2.87 2.53 0.25
C ASP A 26 2.03 3.52 1.06
N PHE A 27 0.72 3.31 1.17
CA PHE A 27 -0.18 4.13 1.99
C PHE A 27 0.27 4.18 3.46
N ILE A 28 0.57 3.02 4.07
CA ILE A 28 1.02 2.93 5.46
C ILE A 28 2.37 3.62 5.65
N LEU A 29 3.33 3.41 4.74
CA LEU A 29 4.65 4.02 4.82
C LEU A 29 4.59 5.55 4.69
N GLN A 30 3.72 6.06 3.82
CA GLN A 30 3.47 7.49 3.67
C GLN A 30 2.82 8.07 4.94
N ALA A 31 1.77 7.42 5.46
CA ALA A 31 1.11 7.85 6.70
C ALA A 31 2.05 7.88 7.92
N GLN A 32 3.06 6.99 7.94
CA GLN A 32 4.08 6.96 8.99
C GLN A 32 5.31 7.85 8.72
N GLY A 33 5.37 8.55 7.57
CA GLY A 33 6.54 9.37 7.20
C GLY A 33 7.82 8.58 6.92
N LYS A 34 7.71 7.29 6.56
CA LYS A 34 8.85 6.37 6.35
C LYS A 34 9.22 6.15 4.89
N MET A 35 8.39 6.63 3.97
CA MET A 35 8.55 6.39 2.52
C MET A 35 9.93 6.84 2.02
N ASP A 36 10.34 8.07 2.32
CA ASP A 36 11.61 8.62 1.81
C ASP A 36 12.83 7.85 2.34
N GLY A 37 12.79 7.46 3.62
CA GLY A 37 13.85 6.65 4.22
C GLY A 37 14.01 5.30 3.53
N LEU A 38 12.88 4.64 3.23
CA LEU A 38 12.88 3.39 2.47
C LEU A 38 13.41 3.59 1.04
N VAL A 39 12.93 4.60 0.30
CA VAL A 39 13.40 4.84 -1.07
C VAL A 39 14.90 5.14 -1.09
N ASN A 40 15.40 5.94 -0.12
CA ASN A 40 16.80 6.28 -0.03
C ASN A 40 17.71 5.07 0.28
N SER A 41 17.22 4.02 0.94
CA SER A 41 18.03 2.82 1.19
C SER A 41 18.38 2.06 -0.11
N PHE A 42 17.60 2.24 -1.17
CA PHE A 42 17.83 1.62 -2.49
C PHE A 42 18.52 2.55 -3.49
N LYS A 43 18.73 3.85 -3.16
CA LYS A 43 19.41 4.82 -4.04
C LYS A 43 20.95 4.67 -4.08
N LYS A 44 21.55 3.75 -3.32
CA LYS A 44 23.01 3.51 -3.32
C LYS A 44 23.46 2.54 -4.43
N LEU A 45 22.96 2.73 -5.65
CA LEU A 45 23.50 2.12 -6.87
C LEU A 45 24.23 3.19 -7.68
#